data_AF-A0A7V5DXQ2-F1
#
_entry.id   AF-A0A7V5DXQ2-F1
#
_cell.length_a   1.000
_cell.length_b   1.000
_cell.length_c   1.000
_cell.angle_alpha   90.00
_cell.angle_beta   90.00
_cell.angle_gamma   90.00
#
_symmetry.space_group_name_H-M   'P 1'
#
loop_
_entity.id
_entity.type
_entity.pdbx_description
1 polymer ?
#
loop_
_entity_poly.entity_id
_entity_poly.type
_entity_poly.pdbx_seq_one_letter_code
_entity_poly.pdbx_strand_id
1 'polypeptide(L)' 'MNYSDDYGSSWTQATGISGTATFQRVYYGGGRFLTGNDDGEIYSSLTGSAFIPSGAVSGKIRGFGFKGSP' A
#
# COMPACT_ATOMS: atom_id res chain seq x y z
N MET A 1 6.78 -5.36 0.00
CA MET A 1 6.76 -4.54 -1.23
C MET A 1 8.09 -3.84 -1.36
N ASN A 2 8.48 -3.47 -2.59
CA ASN A 2 9.68 -2.71 -2.86
C ASN A 2 9.31 -1.44 -3.62
N TYR A 3 10.11 -0.38 -3.44
CA TYR A 3 10.02 0.86 -4.20
C TYR A 3 11.35 1.14 -4.89
N SER A 4 11.32 2.07 -5.84
CA SER A 4 12.49 2.51 -6.61
C SER A 4 12.45 4.02 -6.74
N ASP A 5 13.59 4.66 -6.51
CA ASP A 5 13.79 6.11 -6.72
C ASP A 5 14.45 6.41 -8.09
N ASP A 6 14.80 5.36 -8.85
CA ASP A 6 15.55 5.43 -10.11
C ASP A 6 14.83 4.73 -11.26
N TYR A 7 13.50 4.83 -11.26
CA TYR A 7 12.61 4.34 -12.30
C TYR A 7 12.74 2.83 -12.57
N GLY A 8 13.05 2.06 -11.54
CA GLY A 8 13.10 0.59 -11.55
C GLY A 8 14.48 0.00 -11.82
N SER A 9 15.54 0.82 -11.83
CA SER A 9 16.91 0.33 -12.02
C SER A 9 17.45 -0.35 -10.75
N SER A 10 17.03 0.12 -9.58
CA SER A 10 17.28 -0.47 -8.28
C SER A 10 16.02 -0.48 -7.42
N TRP A 11 15.99 -1.38 -6.43
CA TRP A 11 14.82 -1.65 -5.61
C TRP A 11 15.20 -1.71 -4.14
N THR A 12 14.47 -0.97 -3.31
CA THR A 12 14.62 -0.97 -1.85
C THR A 12 13.35 -1.54 -1.22
N GLN A 13 13.51 -2.38 -0.19
CA GLN A 13 12.36 -2.93 0.53
C GLN A 13 11.65 -1.83 1.32
N ALA A 14 10.34 -1.69 1.10
CA ALA A 14 9.51 -0.79 1.89
C ALA A 14 9.29 -1.35 3.30
N THR A 15 9.21 -0.47 4.29
CA THR A 15 9.03 -0.83 5.71
C THR A 15 7.58 -0.69 6.17
N GLY A 16 7.25 -1.27 7.33
CA GLY A 16 5.95 -1.13 8.00
C GLY A 16 4.80 -1.99 7.44
N ILE A 17 5.09 -2.77 6.40
CA ILE A 17 4.24 -3.82 5.85
C ILE A 17 5.03 -5.13 5.90
N SER A 18 4.86 -5.85 7.00
CA SER A 18 5.54 -7.10 7.33
C SER A 18 4.51 -8.13 7.80
N GLY A 19 4.66 -9.38 7.39
CA GLY A 19 3.77 -10.47 7.81
C GLY A 19 3.67 -11.57 6.76
N THR A 20 2.89 -12.61 7.06
CA THR A 20 2.59 -13.73 6.14
C THR A 20 1.41 -13.45 5.21
N ALA A 21 0.65 -12.39 5.49
CA ALA A 21 -0.50 -11.98 4.69
C ALA A 21 -0.05 -11.59 3.27
N THR A 22 -0.80 -12.06 2.27
CA THR A 22 -0.53 -11.70 0.88
C THR A 22 -1.07 -10.29 0.62
N PHE A 23 -0.17 -9.37 0.27
CA PHE A 23 -0.55 -8.04 -0.18
C PHE A 23 -0.87 -8.05 -1.67
N GLN A 24 -1.95 -7.35 -2.05
CA GLN A 24 -2.44 -7.37 -3.42
C GLN A 24 -1.73 -6.37 -4.34
N ARG A 25 -2.12 -5.09 -4.27
CA ARG A 25 -1.64 -4.02 -5.15
C ARG A 25 -1.52 -2.73 -4.35
N VAL A 26 -0.54 -1.91 -4.75
CA VAL A 26 -0.44 -0.52 -4.29
C VAL A 26 -1.25 0.38 -5.22
N TYR A 27 -2.06 1.26 -4.64
CA TYR A 27 -2.84 2.27 -5.33
C TYR A 27 -2.35 3.65 -4.91
N TYR A 28 -2.22 4.58 -5.85
CA TYR A 28 -1.94 5.98 -5.53
C TYR A 28 -3.15 6.86 -5.84
N GLY A 29 -3.58 7.65 -4.87
CA GLY A 29 -4.68 8.59 -5.02
C GLY A 29 -4.78 9.51 -3.80
N GLY A 30 -5.32 10.72 -4.00
CA GLY A 30 -5.41 11.73 -2.93
C GLY A 30 -4.07 12.07 -2.27
N GLY A 31 -2.96 11.99 -3.02
CA GLY A 31 -1.62 12.26 -2.52
C GLY A 31 -0.99 11.15 -1.67
N ARG A 32 -1.57 9.94 -1.65
CA ARG A 32 -1.11 8.83 -0.80
C ARG A 32 -1.08 7.51 -1.56
N PHE A 33 -0.14 6.65 -1.16
CA PHE A 33 -0.12 5.24 -1.50
C PHE A 33 -1.00 4.48 -0.51
N LEU A 34 -1.84 3.58 -1.01
CA LEU A 34 -2.65 2.65 -0.23
C LEU A 34 -2.36 1.22 -0.67
N THR A 35 -2.38 0.31 0.29
CA THR A 35 -2.31 -1.12 0.02
C THR A 35 -3.13 -1.88 1.05
N GLY A 36 -3.58 -3.06 0.66
CA GLY A 36 -4.29 -3.98 1.53
C GLY A 36 -3.82 -5.41 1.35
N ASN A 37 -4.14 -6.25 2.32
CA ASN A 37 -3.84 -7.67 2.29
C ASN A 37 -5.12 -8.53 2.32
N ASP A 38 -4.91 -9.85 2.27
CA ASP A 38 -5.98 -10.84 2.22
C ASP A 38 -6.76 -10.97 3.54
N ASP A 39 -6.18 -10.50 4.64
CA ASP A 39 -6.82 -10.46 5.97
C ASP A 39 -7.69 -9.21 6.17
N GLY A 40 -7.67 -8.28 5.21
CA GLY A 40 -8.48 -7.07 5.23
C GLY A 40 -7.81 -5.88 5.91
N GLU A 41 -6.52 -5.95 6.22
CA GLU A 41 -5.77 -4.85 6.82
C GLU A 41 -5.38 -3.82 5.74
N ILE A 42 -5.55 -2.54 6.05
CA ILE A 42 -5.27 -1.40 5.16
C ILE A 42 -4.06 -0.64 5.70
N TYR A 43 -3.12 -0.32 4.80
CA TYR A 43 -1.94 0.47 5.09
C TYR A 43 -1.83 1.65 4.14
N SER A 44 -1.27 2.75 4.64
CA SER A 44 -1.05 3.97 3.85
C SER A 44 0.40 4.45 3.95
N SER A 45 0.85 5.15 2.92
CA SER A 45 2.15 5.82 2.88
C SER A 45 2.06 7.14 2.11
N LEU A 46 2.84 8.14 2.50
CA LEU A 46 2.98 9.38 1.73
C LEU A 46 4.03 9.26 0.61
N THR A 47 5.02 8.38 0.80
CA THR A 47 6.22 8.30 -0.05
C THR A 47 6.38 6.95 -0.76
N GLY A 48 5.66 5.92 -0.31
CA GLY A 48 5.82 4.55 -0.81
C GLY A 48 6.99 3.77 -0.18
N SER A 49 7.81 4.42 0.66
CA SER A 49 8.98 3.79 1.31
C SER A 49 8.68 3.26 2.72
N ALA A 50 7.70 3.83 3.42
CA ALA A 50 7.26 3.40 4.74
C ALA A 50 5.73 3.44 4.84
N PHE A 51 5.13 2.30 5.16
CA PHE A 51 3.68 2.15 5.31
C PHE A 51 3.29 2.08 6.79
N ILE A 52 2.13 2.63 7.12
CA ILE A 52 1.55 2.54 8.46
C ILE A 52 0.13 1.97 8.38
N PRO A 53 -0.33 1.20 9.39
CA PRO A 53 -1.72 0.78 9.47
C PRO A 53 -2.65 1.99 9.41
N SER A 54 -3.71 1.90 8.61
CA SER A 54 -4.67 2.99 8.37
C SER A 54 -6.12 2.55 8.53
N GLY A 55 -6.38 1.25 8.72
CA GLY A 55 -7.72 0.72 8.96
C GLY A 55 -7.80 -0.77 8.64
N ALA A 56 -9.00 -1.33 8.73
CA ALA A 56 -9.27 -2.70 8.32
C ALA A 56 -10.71 -2.85 7.85
N VAL A 57 -10.96 -3.84 7.01
CA VAL A 57 -12.27 -4.29 6.56
C VAL A 57 -12.41 -5.79 6.80
N SER A 58 -13.63 -6.31 6.75
CA SER A 58 -13.83 -7.77 6.80
C SER A 58 -13.52 -8.39 5.44
N GLY A 59 -12.56 -9.32 5.44
CA GLY A 59 -12.20 -10.12 4.28
C GLY A 59 -11.23 -9.44 3.32
N LYS A 60 -10.92 -10.18 2.25
CA LYS A 60 -9.87 -9.83 1.29
C LYS A 60 -10.16 -8.52 0.54
N ILE A 61 -9.18 -7.61 0.58
CA ILE A 61 -9.22 -6.38 -0.19
C ILE A 61 -8.88 -6.67 -1.66
N ARG A 62 -9.74 -6.26 -2.60
CA ARG A 62 -9.51 -6.41 -4.04
C ARG A 62 -9.19 -5.11 -4.77
N GLY A 63 -9.48 -3.97 -4.16
CA GLY A 63 -9.22 -2.65 -4.72
C GLY A 63 -9.56 -1.53 -3.77
N PHE A 64 -9.07 -0.34 -4.10
CA PHE A 64 -9.35 0.90 -3.37
C PHE A 64 -10.05 1.89 -4.30
N GLY A 65 -11.00 2.64 -3.74
CA GLY A 65 -11.63 3.78 -4.40
C GLY A 65 -11.35 5.05 -3.62
N PHE A 66 -11.15 6.16 -4.34
CA PHE A 66 -11.01 7.49 -3.75
C PHE A 66 -12.23 8.32 -4.10
N LYS A 67 -12.82 8.99 -3.10
CA LYS A 67 -13.91 9.95 -3.30
C LYS A 67 -13.34 11.36 -3.33
N GLY A 68 -13.34 12.00 -4.49
CA GLY A 68 -12.87 13.37 -4.69
C GLY A 68 -12.15 13.55 -6.04
N SER A 69 -12.07 14.79 -6.52
CA SER A 69 -11.31 15.15 -7.72
C SER A 69 -9.80 15.23 -7.40
N PRO A 70 -8.91 14.93 -8.36
CA PRO A 70 -7.46 15.10 -8.21
C PRO A 70 -7.06 16.53 -7.82
#